data_AF-A0A0M4U6D2-F1
#
_entry.id   AF-A0A0M4U6D2-F1
#
_cell.length_a   1.000
_cell.length_b   1.000
_cell.length_c   1.000
_cell.angle_alpha   90.00
_cell.angle_beta   90.00
_cell.angle_gamma   90.00
#
_symmetry.space_group_name_H-M   'P 1'
#
loop_
_entity.id
_entity.type
_entity.pdbx_description
1 polymer ?
#
loop_
_entity_poly.entity_id
_entity_poly.type
_entity_poly.pdbx_seq_one_letter_code
_entity_poly.pdbx_strand_id
1 'polypeptide(L)'
;MKTSTAKALTLSALLLSLSACVLVSPPTNEDTMTDADLIRAAEQKESAPTEGAQQWVIGYHHGIAVVKSFQCSDLCPQNTLRVIYYDVPTNATCESIGGVSKSILVPIAITVMPKEYCFPKAIADYWESYPAKS
;
A
#
# COMPACT_ATOMS: atom_id res chain seq x y z
N MET A 1 51.18 -16.21 -71.28
CA MET A 1 50.91 -14.78 -70.99
C MET A 1 50.35 -14.69 -69.57
N LYS A 2 50.87 -13.77 -68.76
CA LYS A 2 50.77 -13.68 -67.28
C LYS A 2 49.43 -13.17 -66.74
N THR A 3 49.05 -13.66 -65.55
CA THR A 3 48.40 -12.96 -64.39
C THR A 3 48.28 -14.00 -63.25
N SER A 4 48.92 -13.95 -62.06
CA SER A 4 48.82 -13.02 -60.90
C SER A 4 47.35 -12.75 -60.50
N THR A 5 46.83 -12.92 -59.27
CA THR A 5 47.35 -12.57 -57.93
C THR A 5 46.40 -13.11 -56.84
N ALA A 6 46.89 -13.25 -55.61
CA ALA A 6 46.23 -13.72 -54.38
C ALA A 6 45.00 -12.92 -53.88
N LYS A 7 44.21 -13.52 -52.97
CA LYS A 7 43.80 -12.91 -51.68
C LYS A 7 43.00 -13.88 -50.80
N ALA A 8 43.49 -14.08 -49.57
CA ALA A 8 42.82 -14.72 -48.46
C ALA A 8 41.72 -13.81 -47.89
N LEU A 9 40.59 -14.37 -47.46
CA LEU A 9 39.62 -13.75 -46.56
C LEU A 9 38.98 -14.89 -45.74
N THR A 10 39.57 -15.18 -44.59
CA THR A 10 39.04 -16.10 -43.59
C THR A 10 37.81 -15.49 -42.93
N LEU A 11 36.71 -16.24 -42.94
CA LEU A 11 35.41 -15.91 -42.36
C LEU A 11 35.54 -15.52 -40.87
N SER A 12 35.05 -14.35 -40.52
CA SER A 12 34.79 -13.97 -39.12
C SER A 12 33.52 -14.68 -38.65
N ALA A 13 33.65 -15.54 -37.65
CA ALA A 13 32.52 -16.18 -36.96
C ALA A 13 31.84 -15.15 -36.03
N LEU A 14 30.59 -14.78 -36.35
CA LEU A 14 29.73 -14.00 -35.46
C LEU A 14 29.26 -14.90 -34.30
N LEU A 15 29.74 -14.62 -33.09
CA LEU A 15 29.18 -15.13 -31.84
C LEU A 15 27.93 -14.30 -31.50
N LEU A 16 26.74 -14.83 -31.75
CA LEU A 16 25.47 -14.30 -31.24
C LEU A 16 25.34 -14.65 -29.75
N SER A 17 25.62 -13.69 -28.88
CA SER A 17 25.33 -13.79 -27.44
C SER A 17 23.82 -13.65 -27.22
N LEU A 18 23.16 -14.74 -26.82
CA LEU A 18 21.79 -14.69 -26.30
C LEU A 18 21.84 -14.04 -24.91
N SER A 19 21.59 -12.72 -24.83
CA SER A 19 21.20 -12.08 -23.58
C SER A 19 19.83 -12.61 -23.18
N ALA A 20 19.81 -13.53 -22.22
CA ALA A 20 18.59 -13.92 -21.53
C ALA A 20 18.10 -12.71 -20.72
N CYS A 21 17.05 -12.04 -21.19
CA CYS A 21 16.31 -11.08 -20.40
C CYS A 21 15.70 -11.83 -19.20
N VAL A 22 16.34 -11.74 -18.04
CA VAL A 22 15.72 -12.13 -16.78
C VAL A 22 14.57 -11.15 -16.57
N LEU A 23 13.34 -11.60 -16.78
CA LEU A 23 12.13 -10.88 -16.37
C LEU A 23 12.11 -10.87 -14.84
N VAL A 24 12.83 -9.92 -14.24
CA VAL A 24 12.68 -9.59 -12.83
C VAL A 24 11.30 -8.96 -12.71
N SER A 25 10.31 -9.75 -12.34
CA SER A 25 9.01 -9.20 -11.93
C SER A 25 9.28 -8.29 -10.73
N PRO A 26 8.73 -7.07 -10.69
CA PRO A 26 8.81 -6.25 -9.49
C PRO A 26 8.24 -7.07 -8.32
N PRO A 27 8.76 -6.94 -7.10
CA PRO A 27 8.16 -7.58 -5.94
C PRO A 27 6.69 -7.14 -5.89
N THR A 28 5.79 -8.06 -6.20
CA THR A 28 4.39 -7.91 -5.87
C THR A 28 4.34 -7.95 -4.35
N ASN A 29 3.78 -6.92 -3.71
CA ASN A 29 3.51 -7.01 -2.29
C ASN A 29 2.55 -8.19 -2.12
N GLU A 30 3.07 -9.32 -1.63
CA GLU A 30 2.28 -10.52 -1.44
C GLU A 30 1.12 -10.19 -0.50
N ASP A 31 -0.05 -10.74 -0.81
CA ASP A 31 -1.25 -10.47 -0.04
C ASP A 31 -1.13 -11.13 1.35
N THR A 32 -1.05 -10.32 2.41
CA THR A 32 -0.81 -10.81 3.78
C THR A 32 -2.03 -10.71 4.68
N MET A 33 -3.11 -10.09 4.21
CA MET A 33 -4.33 -9.89 4.98
C MET A 33 -5.53 -10.30 4.13
N THR A 34 -6.44 -11.05 4.72
CA THR A 34 -7.75 -11.32 4.16
C THR A 34 -8.77 -10.29 4.61
N ASP A 35 -9.94 -10.24 3.97
CA ASP A 35 -11.09 -9.44 4.45
C ASP A 35 -11.42 -9.74 5.93
N ALA A 36 -11.35 -11.01 6.34
CA ALA A 36 -11.59 -11.41 7.73
C ALA A 36 -10.53 -10.85 8.69
N ASP A 37 -9.27 -10.75 8.26
CA ASP A 37 -8.20 -10.12 9.04
C ASP A 37 -8.42 -8.62 9.19
N LEU A 38 -8.91 -7.95 8.14
CA LEU A 38 -9.26 -6.54 8.17
C LEU A 38 -10.39 -6.26 9.18
N ILE A 39 -11.46 -7.05 9.14
CA ILE A 39 -12.57 -6.92 10.11
C ILE A 39 -12.06 -7.16 11.53
N ARG A 40 -11.31 -8.24 11.76
CA ARG A 40 -10.74 -8.55 13.07
C ARG A 40 -9.85 -7.42 13.59
N ALA A 41 -9.02 -6.82 12.73
CA ALA A 41 -8.19 -5.68 13.10
C ALA A 41 -9.03 -4.42 13.41
N ALA A 42 -10.12 -4.21 12.68
CA ALA A 42 -11.06 -3.11 12.94
C ALA A 42 -11.77 -3.25 14.29
N GLU A 43 -12.19 -4.48 14.65
CA GLU A 43 -12.88 -4.79 15.90
C GLU A 43 -11.96 -4.79 17.14
N GLN A 44 -10.67 -5.08 16.96
CA GLN A 44 -9.72 -5.20 18.06
C GLN A 44 -9.67 -3.91 18.89
N LYS A 45 -9.93 -4.00 20.19
CA LYS A 45 -9.70 -2.89 21.11
C LYS A 45 -8.20 -2.79 21.41
N GLU A 46 -7.65 -1.61 21.20
CA GLU A 46 -6.25 -1.30 21.46
C GLU A 46 -6.18 -0.01 22.25
N SER A 47 -5.34 0.03 23.29
CA SER A 47 -5.09 1.25 24.05
C SER A 47 -4.51 2.32 23.14
N ALA A 48 -5.05 3.53 23.20
CA ALA A 48 -4.48 4.67 22.51
C ALA A 48 -3.04 4.96 23.02
N PRO A 49 -2.13 5.43 22.13
CA PRO A 49 -0.80 5.85 22.55
C PRO A 49 -0.89 7.04 23.51
N THR A 50 0.07 7.11 24.43
CA THR A 50 0.16 8.21 25.41
C THR A 50 0.68 9.51 24.80
N GLU A 51 1.40 9.42 23.68
CA GLU A 51 2.04 10.57 23.03
C GLU A 51 1.89 10.52 21.51
N GLY A 52 1.38 11.63 20.96
CA GLY A 52 1.39 11.92 19.53
C GLY A 52 0.51 11.05 18.66
N ALA A 53 0.38 11.45 17.40
CA ALA A 53 -0.19 10.59 16.37
C ALA A 53 0.84 9.53 15.96
N GLN A 54 0.36 8.31 15.70
CA GLN A 54 1.21 7.21 15.26
C GLN A 54 0.55 6.50 14.08
N GLN A 55 1.35 5.99 13.14
CA GLN A 55 0.86 5.17 12.04
C GLN A 55 1.91 4.16 11.58
N TRP A 56 1.46 3.00 11.13
CA TRP A 56 2.32 1.97 10.53
C TRP A 56 1.51 1.03 9.64
N VAL A 57 2.19 0.37 8.70
CA VAL A 57 1.61 -0.67 7.86
C VAL A 57 1.42 -1.94 8.70
N ILE A 58 0.21 -2.50 8.67
CA ILE A 58 -0.14 -3.75 9.38
C ILE A 58 -0.19 -4.98 8.46
N GLY A 59 -0.09 -4.77 7.15
CA GLY A 59 -0.05 -5.80 6.14
C GLY A 59 -0.44 -5.25 4.76
N TYR A 60 -0.67 -6.16 3.82
CA TYR A 60 -1.16 -5.86 2.50
C TYR A 60 -2.47 -6.62 2.26
N HIS A 61 -3.43 -5.95 1.63
CA HIS A 61 -4.68 -6.54 1.18
C HIS A 61 -4.85 -6.24 -0.31
N HIS A 62 -4.97 -7.27 -1.15
CA HIS A 62 -4.96 -7.12 -2.61
C HIS A 62 -3.73 -6.35 -3.14
N GLY A 63 -2.57 -6.56 -2.49
CA GLY A 63 -1.30 -5.89 -2.84
C GLY A 63 -1.20 -4.42 -2.43
N ILE A 64 -2.22 -3.86 -1.77
CA ILE A 64 -2.23 -2.49 -1.25
C ILE A 64 -1.87 -2.48 0.22
N ALA A 65 -0.99 -1.57 0.63
CA ALA A 65 -0.61 -1.43 2.02
C ALA A 65 -1.80 -0.97 2.87
N VAL A 66 -2.03 -1.70 3.96
CA VAL A 66 -3.05 -1.39 4.96
C VAL A 66 -2.37 -0.69 6.13
N VAL A 67 -2.76 0.55 6.38
CA VAL A 67 -2.20 1.39 7.44
C VAL A 67 -3.14 1.41 8.63
N LYS A 68 -2.60 1.15 9.82
CA LYS A 68 -3.25 1.49 11.09
C LYS A 68 -2.69 2.80 11.60
N SER A 69 -3.57 3.72 11.98
CA SER A 69 -3.19 5.02 12.51
C SER A 69 -4.00 5.39 13.74
N PHE A 70 -3.32 5.92 14.74
CA PHE A 70 -3.91 6.65 15.85
C PHE A 70 -3.82 8.14 15.55
N GLN A 71 -4.96 8.75 15.28
CA GLN A 71 -5.12 10.19 15.17
C GLN A 71 -5.36 10.72 16.57
N CYS A 72 -4.43 11.53 17.06
CA CYS A 72 -4.53 12.09 18.39
C CYS A 72 -4.59 13.61 18.38
N SER A 73 -5.30 14.14 19.36
CA SER A 73 -5.38 15.58 19.63
C SER A 73 -4.47 15.97 20.79
N ASP A 74 -4.56 17.21 21.30
CA ASP A 74 -3.77 17.65 22.46
C ASP A 74 -4.15 16.91 23.76
N LEU A 75 -5.24 16.13 23.74
CA LEU A 75 -5.79 15.39 24.87
C LEU A 75 -5.58 13.87 24.72
N CYS A 76 -4.40 13.44 24.28
CA CYS A 76 -4.03 12.01 24.30
C CYS A 76 -3.94 11.50 25.75
N PRO A 77 -4.38 10.26 26.05
CA PRO A 77 -5.06 9.29 25.17
C PRO A 77 -6.59 9.45 25.11
N GLN A 78 -7.18 10.41 25.82
CA GLN A 78 -8.63 10.50 26.03
C GLN A 78 -9.40 10.91 24.76
N ASN A 79 -8.74 11.57 23.81
CA ASN A 79 -9.32 12.01 22.55
C ASN A 79 -8.46 11.54 21.38
N THR A 80 -8.50 10.22 21.16
CA THR A 80 -7.79 9.51 20.10
C THR A 80 -8.77 8.71 19.24
N LEU A 81 -8.56 8.74 17.93
CA LEU A 81 -9.30 7.93 16.96
C LEU A 81 -8.35 6.93 16.30
N ARG A 82 -8.71 5.65 16.29
CA ARG A 82 -7.97 4.63 15.54
C ARG A 82 -8.62 4.41 14.18
N VAL A 83 -7.82 4.50 13.12
CA VAL A 83 -8.26 4.39 11.72
C VAL A 83 -7.40 3.34 10.99
N ILE A 84 -8.02 2.46 10.22
CA ILE A 84 -7.42 1.45 9.36
C ILE A 84 -7.87 1.76 7.94
N TYR A 85 -6.93 2.03 7.04
CA TYR A 85 -7.21 2.50 5.69
C TYR A 85 -6.13 2.02 4.72
N TYR A 86 -6.39 2.09 3.42
CA TYR A 86 -5.39 1.85 2.38
C TYR A 86 -4.47 3.04 2.19
N ASP A 87 -3.17 2.80 2.11
CA ASP A 87 -2.22 3.75 1.56
C ASP A 87 -2.35 3.75 0.02
N VAL A 88 -3.13 4.70 -0.50
CA VAL A 88 -3.43 4.78 -1.93
C VAL A 88 -2.17 5.22 -2.69
N PRO A 89 -1.66 4.42 -3.65
CA PRO A 89 -0.55 4.83 -4.48
C PRO A 89 -0.83 6.16 -5.20
N THR A 90 0.19 6.99 -5.39
CA THR A 90 0.04 8.33 -6.00
C THR A 90 -0.51 8.31 -7.43
N ASN A 91 -0.44 7.17 -8.11
CA ASN A 91 -0.94 6.95 -9.47
C ASN A 91 -2.29 6.20 -9.52
N ALA A 92 -2.98 6.04 -8.39
CA ALA A 92 -4.25 5.34 -8.28
C ALA A 92 -5.30 6.17 -7.56
N THR A 93 -6.58 5.82 -7.75
CA THR A 93 -7.70 6.35 -6.95
C THR A 93 -8.18 5.29 -5.96
N CYS A 94 -8.85 5.72 -4.88
CA CYS A 94 -9.40 4.79 -3.89
C CYS A 94 -10.32 3.72 -4.53
N GLU A 95 -11.19 4.14 -5.45
CA GLU A 95 -12.10 3.22 -6.17
C GLU A 95 -11.32 2.23 -7.06
N SER A 96 -10.27 2.69 -7.76
CA SER A 96 -9.50 1.84 -8.69
C SER A 96 -8.77 0.68 -8.01
N ILE A 97 -8.50 0.80 -6.70
CA ILE A 97 -7.87 -0.24 -5.88
C ILE A 97 -8.89 -1.06 -5.09
N GLY A 98 -10.19 -0.89 -5.37
CA GLY A 98 -11.27 -1.60 -4.68
C GLY A 98 -11.60 -1.06 -3.28
N GLY A 99 -11.13 0.14 -2.94
CA GLY A 99 -11.48 0.82 -1.71
C GLY A 99 -12.75 1.69 -1.82
N VAL A 100 -13.17 2.23 -0.68
CA VAL A 100 -14.31 3.15 -0.56
C VAL A 100 -13.87 4.41 0.18
N SER A 101 -13.94 5.57 -0.49
CA SER A 101 -13.69 6.85 0.16
C SER A 101 -14.77 7.15 1.20
N LYS A 102 -14.39 7.43 2.44
CA LYS A 102 -15.28 7.94 3.49
C LYS A 102 -14.64 9.13 4.19
N SER A 103 -15.46 10.12 4.50
CA SER A 103 -15.06 11.24 5.35
C SER A 103 -15.43 10.94 6.80
N ILE A 104 -14.46 11.04 7.71
CA ILE A 104 -14.64 10.86 9.15
C ILE A 104 -14.14 12.07 9.91
N LEU A 105 -14.76 12.34 11.07
CA LEU A 105 -14.34 13.39 11.97
C LEU A 105 -13.10 12.95 12.75
N VAL A 106 -11.98 13.59 12.47
CA VAL A 106 -10.69 13.31 13.12
C VAL A 106 -10.41 14.37 14.19
N PRO A 107 -10.04 13.97 15.42
CA PRO A 107 -9.62 14.90 16.46
C PRO A 107 -8.40 15.74 16.06
N ILE A 108 -8.49 17.05 16.24
CA ILE A 108 -7.39 18.01 16.06
C ILE A 108 -7.50 19.06 17.17
N ALA A 109 -6.46 19.18 17.99
CA ALA A 109 -6.44 20.06 19.17
C ALA A 109 -7.69 19.88 20.06
N ILE A 110 -8.56 20.89 20.18
CA ILE A 110 -9.80 20.82 20.98
C ILE A 110 -11.07 20.55 20.14
N THR A 111 -10.92 20.28 18.85
CA THR A 111 -12.03 20.12 17.91
C THR A 111 -11.89 18.84 17.06
N VAL A 112 -12.79 18.66 16.10
CA VAL A 112 -12.69 17.64 15.06
C VAL A 112 -12.78 18.30 13.68
N MET A 113 -12.08 17.74 12.70
CA MET A 113 -12.25 18.12 11.30
C MET A 113 -12.56 16.90 10.43
N PRO A 114 -13.40 17.04 9.38
CA PRO A 114 -13.58 15.98 8.39
C PRO A 114 -12.25 15.69 7.68
N LYS A 115 -11.89 14.42 7.61
CA LYS A 115 -10.77 13.93 6.82
C LYS A 115 -11.22 12.73 6.00
N GLU A 116 -10.89 12.76 4.72
CA GLU A 116 -11.16 11.65 3.81
C GLU A 116 -10.09 10.57 3.97
N TYR A 117 -10.54 9.32 4.02
CA TYR A 117 -9.70 8.13 4.00
C TYR A 117 -10.25 7.13 2.98
N CYS A 118 -9.34 6.32 2.43
CA CYS A 118 -9.70 5.19 1.58
C CYS A 118 -9.83 3.92 2.41
N PHE A 119 -11.05 3.44 2.66
CA PHE A 119 -11.27 2.22 3.44
C PHE A 119 -11.24 0.98 2.57
N PRO A 120 -10.66 -0.14 3.04
CA PRO A 120 -10.94 -1.45 2.48
C PRO A 120 -12.44 -1.68 2.40
N LYS A 121 -12.94 -2.24 1.30
CA LYS A 121 -14.39 -2.45 1.12
C LYS A 121 -15.00 -3.27 2.25
N ALA A 122 -14.32 -4.31 2.73
CA ALA A 122 -14.78 -5.10 3.88
C ALA A 122 -15.05 -4.23 5.13
N ILE A 123 -14.13 -3.32 5.47
CA ILE A 123 -14.32 -2.39 6.60
C ILE A 123 -15.45 -1.39 6.30
N ALA A 124 -15.51 -0.87 5.07
CA ALA A 124 -16.53 0.09 4.66
C ALA A 124 -17.95 -0.50 4.65
N ASP A 125 -18.10 -1.79 4.41
CA ASP A 125 -19.39 -2.49 4.49
C ASP A 125 -19.78 -2.78 5.95
N TYR A 126 -18.82 -2.77 6.88
CA TYR A 126 -19.00 -2.93 8.34
C TYR A 126 -19.10 -1.58 9.11
N TRP A 127 -19.48 -0.50 8.41
CA TRP A 127 -19.33 0.88 8.90
C TRP A 127 -20.08 1.23 10.19
N GLU A 128 -21.23 0.62 10.48
CA GLU A 128 -22.01 0.95 11.68
C GLU A 128 -21.24 0.72 13.00
N SER A 129 -20.19 -0.09 12.95
CA SER A 129 -19.32 -0.46 14.07
C SER A 129 -17.94 0.19 14.01
N TYR A 130 -17.67 1.07 13.03
CA TYR A 130 -16.33 1.58 12.73
C TYR A 130 -16.32 3.00 12.10
N PRO A 131 -15.41 3.92 12.45
CA PRO A 131 -14.24 3.77 13.32
C PRO A 131 -14.57 3.80 14.82
N ALA A 132 -13.94 2.89 15.57
CA ALA A 132 -14.08 2.84 17.01
C ALA A 132 -13.24 3.94 17.69
N LYS A 133 -13.81 4.61 18.69
CA LYS A 133 -13.04 5.40 19.66
C LYS A 133 -12.23 4.42 20.51
N SER A 134 -10.92 4.66 20.62
CA SER A 134 -10.02 3.85 21.46
C SER A 134 -10.15 4.24 22.93
#